data_AF-A0A956H3M4-F1
#
_entry.id   AF-A0A956H3M4-F1
#
_cell.length_a   1.000
_cell.length_b   1.000
_cell.length_c   1.000
_cell.angle_alpha   90.00
_cell.angle_beta   90.00
_cell.angle_gamma   90.00
#
_symmetry.space_group_name_H-M   'P 1'
#
loop_
_entity.id
_entity.type
_entity.pdbx_description
1 polymer ?
#
loop_
_entity_poly.entity_id
_entity_poly.type
_entity_poly.pdbx_seq_one_letter_code
_entity_poly.pdbx_strand_id
1 'polypeptide(L)'
;MPRTLVTAVTAIAIAVGLGGCVERPTAEECDAMAEHVVTLFREAQQGRAAEIAGEVAQSRADSLSAGCRDNGTAPEVRCVLAAADLDQVRACAPEG
;
A
#
# COMPACT_ATOMS: atom_id res chain seq x y z
N MET A 1 21.47 17.74 47.67
CA MET A 1 22.63 18.26 46.91
C MET A 1 23.13 17.17 45.96
N PRO A 2 23.51 17.52 44.74
CA PRO A 2 22.87 17.04 43.52
C PRO A 2 23.64 15.91 42.84
N ARG A 3 22.93 14.95 42.23
CA ARG A 3 23.54 14.00 41.29
C ARG A 3 22.70 13.87 40.03
N THR A 4 23.08 14.75 39.10
CA THR A 4 23.37 14.44 37.70
C THR A 4 22.21 13.98 36.82
N LEU A 5 21.63 14.96 36.12
CA LEU A 5 21.05 14.81 34.79
C LEU A 5 21.97 13.95 33.91
N VAL A 6 21.47 12.81 33.45
CA VAL A 6 22.03 12.13 32.28
C VAL A 6 21.02 12.28 31.16
N THR A 7 21.16 13.38 30.44
CA THR A 7 20.53 13.64 29.15
C THR A 7 21.12 12.67 28.15
N ALA A 8 20.49 11.51 27.96
CA ALA A 8 20.82 10.63 26.86
C ALA A 8 20.25 11.26 25.58
N VAL A 9 21.09 12.03 24.89
CA VAL A 9 20.88 12.45 23.51
C VAL A 9 20.94 11.18 22.66
N THR A 10 19.79 10.56 22.43
CA THR A 10 19.68 9.48 21.45
C THR A 10 19.85 10.11 20.08
N ALA A 11 21.06 9.94 19.51
CA ALA A 11 21.38 10.35 18.16
C ALA A 11 20.41 9.67 17.19
N ILE A 12 19.52 10.48 16.63
CA ILE A 12 18.66 10.10 15.51
C ILE A 12 19.59 9.95 14.29
N ALA A 13 19.94 8.71 13.95
CA ALA A 13 20.54 8.40 12.66
C ALA A 13 19.43 8.39 11.61
N ILE A 14 19.08 9.56 11.07
CA ILE A 14 18.31 9.61 9.82
C ILE A 14 19.29 9.21 8.71
N ALA A 15 19.24 7.94 8.32
CA ALA A 15 19.77 7.50 7.04
C ALA A 15 18.85 8.06 5.94
N VAL A 16 19.17 9.26 5.46
CA VAL A 16 18.57 9.85 4.27
C VAL A 16 19.04 9.02 3.07
N GLY A 17 18.23 8.04 2.67
CA GLY A 17 18.41 7.28 1.42
C GLY A 17 17.85 8.05 0.23
N LEU A 18 18.49 9.14 -0.17
CA LEU A 18 18.20 9.80 -1.45
C LEU A 18 18.86 8.99 -2.58
N GLY A 19 18.06 8.21 -3.31
CA GLY A 19 18.48 7.48 -4.52
C GLY A 19 18.46 5.96 -4.45
N GLY A 20 17.62 5.36 -3.60
CA GLY A 20 17.43 3.90 -3.58
C GLY A 20 16.85 3.42 -4.90
N CYS A 21 17.39 2.31 -5.44
CA CYS A 21 16.73 1.55 -6.51
C CYS A 21 15.31 1.23 -6.05
N VAL A 22 14.33 1.97 -6.55
CA VAL A 22 12.92 1.69 -6.29
C VAL A 22 12.62 0.39 -7.03
N GLU A 23 12.56 -0.70 -6.27
CA GLU A 23 12.25 -2.01 -6.82
C GLU A 23 10.86 -1.93 -7.46
N ARG A 24 10.78 -2.27 -8.76
CA ARG A 24 9.50 -2.35 -9.44
C ARG A 24 8.79 -3.64 -9.04
N PRO A 25 7.45 -3.61 -8.91
CA PRO A 25 6.68 -4.82 -8.75
C PRO A 25 6.76 -5.68 -10.02
N THR A 26 6.65 -6.98 -9.84
CA THR A 26 6.46 -7.93 -10.94
C THR A 26 5.06 -7.80 -11.54
N ALA A 27 4.87 -8.32 -12.76
CA ALA A 27 3.54 -8.34 -13.38
C ALA A 27 2.54 -9.15 -12.55
N GLU A 28 2.97 -10.28 -11.97
CA GLU A 28 2.16 -11.13 -11.10
C GLU A 28 1.76 -10.42 -9.81
N GLU A 29 2.66 -9.67 -9.18
CA GLU A 29 2.34 -8.85 -8.00
C GLU A 29 1.31 -7.75 -8.34
N CYS A 30 1.39 -7.13 -9.52
CA CYS A 30 0.41 -6.12 -9.95
C CYS A 30 -0.96 -6.71 -10.25
N ASP A 31 -1.03 -7.90 -10.85
CA ASP A 31 -2.30 -8.59 -11.10
C ASP A 31 -2.93 -9.03 -9.78
N ALA A 32 -2.14 -9.63 -8.89
CA ALA A 32 -2.59 -10.01 -7.55
C ALA A 32 -3.10 -8.80 -6.75
N MET A 33 -2.42 -7.65 -6.85
CA MET A 33 -2.85 -6.42 -6.20
C MET A 33 -4.20 -5.93 -6.73
N ALA A 34 -4.40 -5.95 -8.05
CA ALA A 34 -5.67 -5.54 -8.65
C ALA A 34 -6.82 -6.45 -8.19
N GLU A 35 -6.62 -7.78 -8.20
CA GLU A 35 -7.60 -8.76 -7.72
C GLU A 35 -7.90 -8.60 -6.22
N HIS A 36 -6.87 -8.34 -5.41
CA HIS A 36 -7.02 -8.09 -3.97
C HIS A 36 -7.88 -6.85 -3.71
N VAL A 37 -7.61 -5.74 -4.42
CA VAL A 37 -8.43 -4.52 -4.29
C VAL A 37 -9.88 -4.76 -4.72
N VAL A 38 -10.13 -5.52 -5.78
CA VAL A 38 -11.50 -5.92 -6.18
C VAL A 38 -12.21 -6.68 -5.06
N THR A 39 -11.50 -7.61 -4.43
CA THR A 39 -12.01 -8.39 -3.30
C THR A 39 -12.39 -7.49 -2.13
N LEU A 40 -11.49 -6.59 -1.72
CA LEU A 40 -11.76 -5.63 -0.64
C LEU A 40 -12.96 -4.72 -0.95
N PHE A 41 -13.14 -4.28 -2.20
CA PHE A 41 -14.31 -3.48 -2.61
C PHE A 41 -15.62 -4.24 -2.50
N ARG A 42 -15.62 -5.54 -2.83
CA ARG A 42 -16.79 -6.41 -2.67
C ARG A 42 -17.09 -6.65 -1.19
N GLU A 43 -16.06 -6.95 -0.38
CA GLU A 43 -16.20 -7.25 1.06
C GLU A 43 -16.60 -6.02 1.89
N ALA A 44 -16.23 -4.82 1.46
CA ALA A 44 -16.64 -3.57 2.10
C ALA A 44 -18.15 -3.29 2.00
N GLN A 45 -18.91 -4.08 1.23
CA GLN A 45 -20.33 -3.89 0.96
C GLN A 45 -21.13 -5.14 1.33
N GLN A 46 -22.45 -5.00 1.43
CA GLN A 46 -23.35 -6.11 1.76
C GLN A 46 -24.50 -6.25 0.73
N GLY A 47 -24.95 -7.49 0.53
CA GLY A 47 -26.05 -7.80 -0.38
C GLY A 47 -25.76 -7.36 -1.82
N ARG A 48 -26.77 -6.82 -2.50
CA ARG A 48 -26.67 -6.38 -3.91
C ARG A 48 -25.58 -5.32 -4.14
N ALA A 49 -25.24 -4.52 -3.12
CA ALA A 49 -24.18 -3.53 -3.24
C ALA A 49 -22.79 -4.18 -3.40
N ALA A 50 -22.56 -5.36 -2.82
CA ALA A 50 -21.32 -6.11 -2.95
C ALA A 50 -21.11 -6.65 -4.38
N GLU A 51 -22.19 -7.09 -5.02
CA GLU A 51 -22.16 -7.52 -6.42
C GLU A 51 -21.78 -6.35 -7.33
N ILE A 52 -22.48 -5.22 -7.21
CA ILE A 52 -22.23 -4.01 -8.00
C ILE A 52 -20.82 -3.47 -7.76
N ALA A 53 -20.38 -3.38 -6.49
CA ALA A 53 -19.04 -2.89 -6.16
C ALA A 53 -17.96 -3.81 -6.74
N GLY A 54 -18.15 -5.12 -6.69
CA GLY A 54 -17.25 -6.09 -7.31
C GLY A 54 -17.20 -5.94 -8.83
N GLU A 55 -18.33 -5.78 -9.51
CA GLU A 55 -18.37 -5.56 -10.97
C GLU A 55 -17.69 -4.25 -11.38
N VAL A 56 -17.97 -3.17 -10.65
CA VAL A 56 -17.34 -1.86 -10.89
C VAL A 56 -15.83 -1.96 -10.67
N ALA A 57 -15.38 -2.55 -9.56
CA ALA A 57 -13.96 -2.73 -9.30
C ALA A 57 -13.30 -3.63 -10.35
N GLN A 58 -13.96 -4.74 -10.74
CA GLN A 58 -13.47 -5.66 -11.76
C GLN A 58 -13.29 -4.96 -13.11
N SER A 59 -14.20 -4.07 -13.49
CA SER A 59 -14.07 -3.27 -14.72
C SER A 59 -12.84 -2.35 -14.73
N ARG A 60 -12.23 -2.11 -13.57
CA ARG A 60 -11.03 -1.29 -13.39
C ARG A 60 -9.77 -2.10 -13.11
N ALA A 61 -9.87 -3.41 -12.92
CA ALA A 61 -8.75 -4.27 -12.52
C ALA A 61 -7.56 -4.15 -13.51
N ASP A 62 -7.82 -4.21 -14.81
CA ASP A 62 -6.78 -4.06 -15.84
C ASP A 62 -6.08 -2.70 -15.76
N SER A 63 -6.84 -1.64 -15.51
CA SER A 63 -6.30 -0.28 -15.36
C SER A 63 -5.48 -0.13 -14.09
N LEU A 64 -5.87 -0.80 -13.00
CA LEU A 64 -5.11 -0.81 -11.74
C LEU A 64 -3.79 -1.57 -11.92
N SER A 65 -3.84 -2.73 -12.54
CA SER A 65 -2.65 -3.53 -12.82
C SER A 65 -1.70 -2.81 -13.78
N ALA A 66 -2.21 -2.16 -14.83
CA ALA A 66 -1.41 -1.30 -15.72
C ALA A 66 -0.76 -0.13 -14.96
N GLY A 67 -1.54 0.60 -14.15
CA GLY A 67 -1.02 1.70 -13.33
C GLY A 67 0.08 1.25 -12.35
N CYS A 68 -0.08 0.06 -11.76
CA CYS A 68 0.93 -0.58 -10.91
C CYS A 68 2.23 -0.86 -11.66
N ARG A 69 2.17 -1.41 -12.87
CA ARG A 69 3.37 -1.71 -13.68
C ARG A 69 4.10 -0.44 -14.10
N ASP A 70 3.36 0.62 -14.39
CA ASP A 70 3.91 1.87 -14.90
C ASP A 70 4.52 2.75 -13.79
N ASN A 71 3.83 2.85 -12.65
CA ASN A 71 4.14 3.85 -11.62
C ASN A 71 4.31 3.27 -10.22
N GLY A 72 3.93 2.02 -9.98
CA GLY A 72 3.97 1.41 -8.67
C GLY A 72 5.38 0.97 -8.27
N THR A 73 5.55 0.84 -6.96
CA THR A 73 6.77 0.28 -6.36
C THR A 73 6.46 -1.04 -5.67
N ALA A 74 7.41 -1.98 -5.66
CA ALA A 74 7.20 -3.27 -5.00
C ALA A 74 6.84 -3.13 -3.50
N PRO A 75 7.42 -2.19 -2.73
CA PRO A 75 7.00 -1.95 -1.35
C PRO A 75 5.53 -1.50 -1.21
N GLU A 76 5.05 -0.59 -2.06
CA GLU A 76 3.65 -0.16 -2.05
C GLU A 76 2.72 -1.31 -2.39
N VAL A 77 3.05 -2.09 -3.43
CA VAL A 77 2.24 -3.23 -3.87
C VAL A 77 2.15 -4.30 -2.76
N ARG A 78 3.27 -4.61 -2.10
CA ARG A 78 3.27 -5.53 -0.96
C ARG A 78 2.49 -4.99 0.24
N CYS A 79 2.52 -3.68 0.48
CA CYS A 79 1.67 -3.06 1.50
C CYS A 79 0.18 -3.26 1.17
N VAL A 80 -0.22 -3.00 -0.07
CA VAL A 80 -1.61 -3.18 -0.52
C VAL A 80 -2.04 -4.64 -0.39
N LEU A 81 -1.18 -5.59 -0.78
CA LEU A 81 -1.47 -7.03 -0.65
C LEU A 81 -1.59 -7.49 0.83
N ALA A 82 -0.93 -6.80 1.76
CA ALA A 82 -1.03 -7.08 3.19
C ALA A 82 -2.22 -6.38 3.86
N ALA A 83 -2.86 -5.42 3.19
CA ALA A 83 -3.98 -4.66 3.73
C ALA A 83 -5.23 -5.53 3.90
N ALA A 84 -5.87 -5.45 5.06
CA ALA A 84 -7.11 -6.21 5.32
C ALA A 84 -8.39 -5.46 4.92
N ASP A 85 -8.30 -4.17 4.60
CA ASP A 85 -9.43 -3.33 4.22
C ASP A 85 -8.98 -2.13 3.36
N LEU A 86 -9.94 -1.39 2.80
CA LEU A 86 -9.68 -0.26 1.91
C LEU A 86 -9.06 0.95 2.63
N ASP A 87 -9.21 1.08 3.95
CA ASP A 87 -8.56 2.15 4.72
C ASP A 87 -7.06 1.87 4.85
N GLN A 88 -6.68 0.62 5.10
CA GLN A 88 -5.29 0.17 5.09
C GLN A 88 -4.64 0.33 3.72
N VAL A 89 -5.37 0.06 2.62
CA VAL A 89 -4.87 0.32 1.26
C VAL A 89 -4.54 1.80 1.06
N ARG A 90 -5.36 2.72 1.58
CA ARG A 90 -5.08 4.18 1.49
C ARG A 90 -3.83 4.59 2.24
N ALA A 91 -3.54 3.92 3.36
CA ALA A 91 -2.34 4.17 4.16
C ALA A 91 -1.05 3.66 3.51
N CYS A 92 -1.14 2.87 2.42
CA CYS A 92 0.02 2.37 1.69
C CYS A 92 0.64 3.40 0.73
N ALA A 93 -0.03 4.51 0.45
CA ALA A 93 0.57 5.60 -0.32
C ALA A 93 1.54 6.39 0.58
N PRO A 94 2.76 6.72 0.12
CA PRO A 94 3.62 7.63 0.86
C PRO A 94 2.95 9.00 0.94
N GLU A 95 2.90 9.58 2.14
CA GLU A 95 2.54 10.98 2.34
C GLU A 95 3.55 11.81 1.52
N GLY A 96 3.08 12.38 0.39
CA GLY A 96 3.90 13.22 -0.48
C GLY A 96 4.33 14.51 0.19
#